data_AF-A0A968M8K0-F1
#
_entry.id   AF-A0A968M8K0-F1
#
_cell.length_a   1.000
_cell.length_b   1.000
_cell.length_c   1.000
_cell.angle_alpha   90.00
_cell.angle_beta   90.00
_cell.angle_gamma   90.00
#
_symmetry.space_group_name_H-M   'P 1'
#
loop_
_entity.id
_entity.type
_entity.pdbx_description
1 polymer ?
#
loop_
_entity_poly.entity_id
_entity_poly.type
_entity_poly.pdbx_seq_one_letter_code
_entity_poly.pdbx_strand_id
1 'polypeptide(L)'
;MDLKLVAPDQVITPQTGSSWVQLLAEIPAALHRRRVCQGHAQNRLATKPPPGRAPYGYRREEDRYALNRRQAAAIKEFFDHFLLYGSLRGAVRLLQSKYGKRISVATGRRWLSNPVYRGDLHFRDGTTIRNTHTPILSRQEAAQIDRWLKRNQGVARRSASAPRSLAGLVLCQHCQQTLRVVQVTQRGLEQRYLYLRCQTCRYSHTYETVLDQVIDSICQELPRRIAGFNQQPLENLRTSVEAGLGQIELILSKINELEADGILDEITAQQRRYQLQGENAQMLKQLEQLPPENLAEIGQALSIAPFWKDLSEAERRAYLREFIQKIGINREGEVEIHFFLLIII
;
A
#
# COMPACT_ATOMS: atom_id res chain seq x y z
N MET A 1 -3.86 16.73 24.17
CA MET A 1 -5.18 16.48 24.77
C MET A 1 -5.89 17.82 24.70
N ASP A 2 -6.77 18.03 23.72
CA ASP A 2 -7.46 19.32 23.58
C ASP A 2 -8.49 19.45 24.69
N LEU A 3 -8.12 20.13 25.77
CA LEU A 3 -9.05 20.65 26.75
C LEU A 3 -9.78 21.82 26.09
N LYS A 4 -10.84 21.51 25.33
CA LYS A 4 -11.83 22.53 24.99
C LYS A 4 -12.50 22.95 26.29
N LEU A 5 -12.26 24.19 26.70
CA LEU A 5 -13.05 24.84 27.74
C LEU A 5 -14.51 24.79 27.30
N VAL A 6 -15.35 24.10 28.08
CA VAL A 6 -16.79 24.07 27.84
C VAL A 6 -17.30 25.48 28.08
N ALA A 7 -17.82 26.13 27.05
CA ALA A 7 -18.51 27.41 27.20
C ALA A 7 -19.67 27.23 28.19
N PRO A 8 -19.94 28.19 29.10
CA PRO A 8 -20.98 28.06 30.13
C PRO A 8 -22.37 27.73 29.57
N ASP A 9 -22.61 28.15 28.34
CA ASP A 9 -23.79 27.95 27.49
C ASP A 9 -23.95 26.51 26.95
N GLN A 10 -22.96 25.63 27.16
CA GLN A 10 -23.04 24.19 26.85
C GLN A 10 -23.29 23.31 28.09
N VAL A 11 -23.38 23.91 29.28
CA VAL A 11 -23.71 23.18 30.51
C VAL A 11 -25.23 23.06 30.62
N ILE A 12 -25.77 21.95 30.14
CA ILE A 12 -27.19 21.61 30.32
C ILE A 12 -27.39 21.27 31.80
N THR A 13 -27.81 22.24 32.61
CA THR A 13 -28.29 21.99 33.98
C THR A 13 -29.72 21.48 33.93
N PRO A 14 -29.98 20.24 34.37
CA PRO A 14 -31.33 19.69 34.39
C PRO A 14 -32.26 20.50 35.30
N GLN A 15 -33.48 20.81 34.83
CA GLN A 15 -34.46 21.62 35.58
C GLN A 15 -35.38 20.77 36.49
N THR A 16 -35.36 19.44 36.36
CA THR A 16 -36.27 18.53 37.08
C THR A 16 -35.51 17.45 37.86
N GLY A 17 -36.01 17.04 39.03
CA GLY A 17 -35.34 16.04 39.89
C GLY A 17 -35.09 14.68 39.20
N SER A 18 -35.98 14.25 38.30
CA SER A 18 -35.84 13.00 37.54
C SER A 18 -34.68 13.03 36.52
N SER A 19 -34.38 14.19 35.95
CA SER A 19 -33.27 14.34 34.99
C SER A 19 -31.90 14.38 35.68
N TRP A 20 -31.84 14.85 36.93
CA TRP A 20 -30.64 14.71 37.78
C TRP A 20 -30.30 13.25 38.11
N VAL A 21 -31.31 12.42 38.40
CA VAL A 21 -31.09 10.99 38.69
C VAL A 21 -30.48 10.28 37.49
N GLN A 22 -30.96 10.57 36.27
CA GLN A 22 -30.39 10.02 35.04
C GLN A 22 -28.95 10.48 34.81
N LEU A 23 -28.67 11.77 34.98
CA LEU A 23 -27.33 12.33 34.78
C LEU A 23 -26.32 11.77 35.81
N LEU A 24 -26.71 11.68 37.08
CA LEU A 24 -25.88 11.10 38.14
C LEU A 24 -25.62 9.60 37.90
N ALA A 25 -26.60 8.86 37.36
CA ALA A 25 -26.43 7.46 36.99
C ALA A 25 -25.41 7.25 35.86
N GLU A 26 -25.18 8.25 35.00
CA GLU A 26 -24.20 8.19 33.92
C GLU A 26 -22.75 8.49 34.38
N ILE A 27 -22.58 9.19 35.51
CA ILE A 27 -21.26 9.62 36.00
C ILE A 27 -20.28 8.45 36.19
N PRO A 28 -20.65 7.32 36.84
CA PRO A 28 -19.72 6.19 36.99
C PRO A 28 -19.23 5.64 35.66
N ALA A 29 -20.12 5.52 34.67
CA ALA A 29 -19.77 5.06 33.33
C ALA A 29 -18.85 6.05 32.60
N ALA A 30 -19.09 7.35 32.75
CA ALA A 30 -18.25 8.41 32.20
C ALA A 30 -16.85 8.42 32.84
N LEU A 31 -16.76 8.30 34.17
CA LEU A 31 -15.49 8.21 34.91
C LEU A 31 -14.69 6.96 34.53
N HIS A 32 -15.36 5.81 34.43
CA HIS A 32 -14.73 4.57 33.97
C HIS A 32 -14.16 4.73 32.55
N ARG A 33 -14.95 5.29 31.62
CA ARG A 33 -14.51 5.57 30.25
C ARG A 33 -13.30 6.51 30.22
N ARG A 34 -13.31 7.57 31.03
CA ARG A 34 -12.16 8.50 31.16
C ARG A 34 -10.90 7.77 31.63
N ARG A 35 -11.00 6.94 32.66
CA ARG A 35 -9.88 6.15 33.19
C ARG A 35 -9.31 5.19 32.13
N VAL A 36 -10.17 4.50 31.38
CA VAL A 36 -9.75 3.61 30.28
C VAL A 36 -9.04 4.40 29.18
N CYS A 37 -9.62 5.53 28.75
CA CYS A 37 -9.01 6.41 27.74
C CYS A 37 -7.65 6.96 28.21
N GLN A 38 -7.53 7.33 29.48
CA GLN A 38 -6.28 7.82 30.08
C GLN A 38 -5.22 6.72 30.09
N GLY A 39 -5.55 5.49 30.49
CA GLY A 39 -4.64 4.36 30.42
C GLY A 39 -4.20 4.04 28.98
N HIS A 40 -5.10 4.16 28.00
CA HIS A 40 -4.74 4.03 26.59
C HIS A 40 -3.83 5.16 26.09
N ALA A 41 -3.99 6.38 26.59
CA ALA A 41 -3.12 7.51 26.26
C ALA A 41 -1.71 7.30 26.85
N GLN A 42 -1.61 6.87 28.10
CA GLN A 42 -0.32 6.55 28.74
C GLN A 42 0.40 5.41 28.02
N ASN A 43 -0.31 4.32 27.70
CA ASN A 43 0.26 3.20 26.95
C ASN A 43 0.78 3.61 25.57
N ARG A 44 0.11 4.57 24.91
CA ARG A 44 0.52 5.12 23.62
C ARG A 44 1.79 5.95 23.72
N LEU A 45 1.91 6.82 24.74
CA LEU A 45 3.15 7.55 25.00
C LEU A 45 4.32 6.60 25.29
N ALA A 46 4.05 5.51 26.02
CA ALA A 46 5.01 4.43 26.23
C ALA A 46 5.23 3.51 25.01
N THR A 47 4.67 3.84 23.84
CA THR A 47 4.84 3.07 22.58
C THR A 47 4.37 1.61 22.70
N LYS A 48 3.42 1.33 23.60
CA LYS A 48 2.86 -0.02 23.75
C LYS A 48 1.85 -0.33 22.63
N PRO A 49 1.78 -1.59 22.16
CA PRO A 49 0.81 -2.01 21.17
C PRO A 49 -0.63 -1.66 21.57
N PRO A 50 -1.46 -1.22 20.60
CA PRO A 50 -2.87 -0.97 20.83
C PRO A 50 -3.57 -2.14 21.53
N PRO A 51 -4.62 -1.87 22.33
CA PRO A 51 -5.38 -2.93 22.99
C PRO A 51 -6.07 -3.83 21.96
N GLY A 52 -6.05 -5.14 22.21
CA GLY A 52 -6.69 -6.13 21.35
C GLY A 52 -5.81 -7.36 21.07
N ARG A 53 -6.28 -8.21 20.16
CA ARG A 53 -5.56 -9.40 19.71
C ARG A 53 -4.41 -9.00 18.78
N ALA A 54 -3.25 -9.63 18.95
CA ALA A 54 -2.11 -9.41 18.06
C ALA A 54 -2.49 -9.74 16.59
N PRO A 55 -2.00 -8.95 15.62
CA PRO A 55 -2.18 -9.26 14.20
C PRO A 55 -1.58 -10.63 13.84
N TYR A 56 -2.17 -11.27 12.82
CA TYR A 56 -1.76 -12.60 12.38
C TYR A 56 -0.28 -12.60 11.94
N GLY A 57 0.53 -13.55 12.41
CA GLY A 57 1.98 -13.52 12.21
C GLY A 57 2.76 -13.04 13.44
N TYR A 58 2.08 -12.38 14.38
CA TYR A 58 2.64 -11.90 15.63
C TYR A 58 1.94 -12.50 16.85
N ARG A 59 2.66 -12.51 17.96
CA ARG A 59 2.14 -12.73 19.32
C ARG A 59 2.50 -11.52 20.18
N ARG A 60 1.72 -11.27 21.21
CA ARG A 60 2.01 -10.20 22.17
C ARG A 60 2.86 -10.80 23.29
N GLU A 61 4.07 -10.29 23.47
CA GLU A 61 5.00 -10.66 24.55
C GLU A 61 5.44 -9.37 25.24
N GLU A 62 5.28 -9.28 26.56
CA GLU A 62 5.81 -8.18 27.38
C GLU A 62 5.58 -6.77 26.79
N ASP A 63 4.33 -6.48 26.40
CA ASP A 63 3.95 -5.20 25.77
C ASP A 63 4.66 -4.87 24.46
N ARG A 64 5.12 -5.86 23.70
CA ARG A 64 5.60 -5.72 22.32
C ARG A 64 5.03 -6.82 21.43
N TYR A 65 5.16 -6.64 20.11
CA TYR A 65 4.87 -7.70 19.15
C TYR A 65 6.13 -8.51 18.88
N ALA A 66 6.02 -9.83 19.05
CA ALA A 66 7.05 -10.79 18.71
C ALA A 66 6.57 -11.71 17.58
N LEU A 67 7.48 -12.18 16.74
CA LEU A 67 7.14 -13.02 15.59
C LEU A 67 6.69 -14.41 16.03
N ASN A 68 5.53 -14.84 15.51
CA ASN A 68 5.14 -16.25 15.57
C ASN A 68 5.66 -16.95 14.31
N ARG A 69 6.80 -17.66 14.41
CA ARG A 69 7.51 -18.25 13.25
C ARG A 69 6.60 -18.96 12.25
N ARG A 70 5.64 -19.78 12.71
CA ARG A 70 4.72 -20.52 11.83
C ARG A 70 3.77 -19.59 11.07
N GLN A 71 3.16 -18.63 11.76
CA GLN A 71 2.22 -17.70 11.15
C GLN A 71 2.94 -16.64 10.30
N ALA A 72 4.14 -16.23 10.72
CA ALA A 72 5.00 -15.29 10.01
C ALA A 72 5.43 -15.84 8.65
N ALA A 73 5.80 -17.14 8.57
CA ALA A 73 6.10 -17.80 7.30
C ALA A 73 4.87 -17.79 6.36
N ALA A 74 3.69 -18.13 6.88
CA ALA A 74 2.47 -18.17 6.07
C ALA A 74 2.08 -16.80 5.50
N ILE A 75 2.20 -15.74 6.30
CA ILE A 75 1.88 -14.40 5.83
C ILE A 75 2.99 -13.79 4.95
N LYS A 76 4.26 -14.18 5.16
CA LYS A 76 5.35 -13.84 4.25
C LYS A 76 5.10 -14.40 2.85
N GLU A 77 4.80 -15.69 2.74
CA GLU A 77 4.44 -16.29 1.44
C GLU A 77 3.20 -15.66 0.80
N PHE A 78 2.23 -15.19 1.59
CA PHE A 78 1.11 -14.42 1.07
C PHE A 78 1.57 -13.12 0.39
N PHE A 79 2.52 -12.40 1.00
CA PHE A 79 3.08 -11.19 0.41
C PHE A 79 3.95 -11.50 -0.80
N ASP A 80 4.81 -12.51 -0.73
CA ASP A 80 5.69 -12.92 -1.83
C ASP A 80 4.87 -13.33 -3.07
N HIS A 81 3.81 -14.12 -2.88
CA HIS A 81 2.89 -14.48 -3.96
C HIS A 81 2.14 -13.27 -4.52
N PHE A 82 1.79 -12.28 -3.68
CA PHE A 82 1.19 -11.05 -4.15
C PHE A 82 2.18 -10.23 -4.99
N LEU A 83 3.42 -10.08 -4.51
CA LEU A 83 4.52 -9.39 -5.19
C LEU A 83 4.83 -10.02 -6.56
N LEU A 84 4.85 -11.34 -6.65
CA LEU A 84 5.18 -12.06 -7.88
C LEU A 84 4.05 -12.00 -8.94
N TYR A 85 2.79 -12.20 -8.54
CA TYR A 85 1.69 -12.41 -9.48
C TYR A 85 0.66 -11.27 -9.55
N GLY A 86 0.70 -10.31 -8.61
CA GLY A 86 -0.22 -9.18 -8.55
C GLY A 86 -1.66 -9.53 -8.23
N SER A 87 -1.91 -10.76 -7.76
CA SER A 87 -3.25 -11.28 -7.56
C SER A 87 -3.57 -11.49 -6.09
N LEU A 88 -4.34 -10.56 -5.50
CA LEU A 88 -4.81 -10.68 -4.12
C LEU A 88 -5.65 -11.94 -3.90
N ARG A 89 -6.52 -12.29 -4.86
CA ARG A 89 -7.32 -13.52 -4.77
C ARG A 89 -6.45 -14.78 -4.87
N GLY A 90 -5.39 -14.73 -5.68
CA GLY A 90 -4.39 -15.79 -5.76
C GLY A 90 -3.70 -16.01 -4.42
N ALA A 91 -3.20 -14.94 -3.81
CA ALA A 91 -2.54 -15.00 -2.51
C ALA A 91 -3.46 -15.51 -1.38
N VAL A 92 -4.73 -15.09 -1.35
CA VAL A 92 -5.72 -15.63 -0.40
C VAL A 92 -5.97 -17.13 -0.62
N ARG A 93 -6.06 -17.57 -1.89
CA ARG A 93 -6.25 -18.98 -2.23
C ARG A 93 -5.04 -19.83 -1.82
N LEU A 94 -3.83 -19.34 -2.06
CA LEU A 94 -2.58 -19.99 -1.61
C LEU A 94 -2.60 -20.21 -0.11
N LEU A 95 -2.96 -19.17 0.66
CA LEU A 95 -3.03 -19.25 2.12
C LEU A 95 -4.04 -20.31 2.59
N GLN A 96 -5.18 -20.41 1.89
CA GLN A 96 -6.18 -21.43 2.18
C GLN A 96 -5.70 -22.84 1.82
N SER A 97 -5.08 -23.03 0.66
CA SER A 97 -4.68 -24.37 0.19
C SER A 97 -3.48 -24.92 0.96
N LYS A 98 -2.47 -24.08 1.26
CA LYS A 98 -1.22 -24.50 1.89
C LYS A 98 -1.27 -24.50 3.41
N TYR A 99 -1.96 -23.52 4.00
CA TYR A 99 -1.99 -23.31 5.47
C TYR A 99 -3.35 -23.55 6.10
N GLY A 100 -4.39 -23.88 5.32
CA GLY A 100 -5.76 -24.08 5.81
C GLY A 100 -6.43 -22.80 6.33
N LYS A 101 -5.77 -21.65 6.24
CA LYS A 101 -6.25 -20.39 6.83
C LYS A 101 -7.18 -19.68 5.85
N ARG A 102 -8.48 -19.75 6.14
CA ARG A 102 -9.53 -19.05 5.37
C ARG A 102 -9.62 -17.60 5.81
N ILE A 103 -9.43 -16.68 4.86
CA ILE A 103 -9.61 -15.24 5.05
C ILE A 103 -10.45 -14.65 3.93
N SER A 104 -11.13 -13.54 4.22
CA SER A 104 -11.82 -12.77 3.18
C SER A 104 -10.81 -11.99 2.33
N VAL A 105 -11.18 -11.69 1.08
CA VAL A 105 -10.38 -10.80 0.21
C VAL A 105 -10.20 -9.41 0.83
N ALA A 106 -11.20 -8.91 1.57
CA ALA A 106 -11.11 -7.64 2.28
C ALA A 106 -10.05 -7.68 3.39
N THR A 107 -9.96 -8.79 4.12
CA THR A 107 -8.92 -9.02 5.13
C THR A 107 -7.53 -9.03 4.49
N GLY A 108 -7.36 -9.76 3.39
CA GLY A 108 -6.09 -9.77 2.65
C GLY A 108 -5.70 -8.38 2.14
N ARG A 109 -6.66 -7.59 1.63
CA ARG A 109 -6.41 -6.19 1.24
C ARG A 109 -5.94 -5.33 2.42
N ARG A 110 -6.56 -5.47 3.59
CA ARG A 110 -6.12 -4.78 4.80
C ARG A 110 -4.71 -5.20 5.21
N TRP A 111 -4.32 -6.45 5.00
CA TRP A 111 -2.95 -6.89 5.31
C TRP A 111 -1.90 -6.18 4.46
N LEU A 112 -2.15 -6.04 3.16
CA LEU A 112 -1.23 -5.31 2.25
C LEU A 112 -0.96 -3.87 2.73
N SER A 113 -1.97 -3.17 3.24
CA SER A 113 -1.84 -1.77 3.68
C SER A 113 -1.55 -1.59 5.17
N ASN A 114 -1.46 -2.67 5.98
CA ASN A 114 -1.34 -2.54 7.43
C ASN A 114 0.11 -2.21 7.84
N PRO A 115 0.35 -1.09 8.57
CA PRO A 115 1.69 -0.71 9.05
C PRO A 115 2.37 -1.78 9.93
N VAL A 116 1.60 -2.62 10.62
CA VAL A 116 2.16 -3.64 11.52
C VAL A 116 3.08 -4.63 10.79
N TYR A 117 2.79 -4.99 9.53
CA TYR A 117 3.67 -5.90 8.79
C TYR A 117 4.98 -5.25 8.35
N ARG A 118 5.04 -3.92 8.37
CA ARG A 118 6.21 -3.09 8.09
C ARG A 118 7.03 -2.78 9.34
N GLY A 119 6.63 -3.29 10.51
CA GLY A 119 7.29 -3.05 11.80
C GLY A 119 6.79 -1.82 12.56
N ASP A 120 5.65 -1.24 12.15
CA ASP A 120 5.15 0.03 12.68
C ASP A 120 3.90 -0.16 13.54
N LEU A 121 3.74 0.65 14.59
CA LEU A 121 2.49 0.76 15.34
C LEU A 121 1.65 1.91 14.81
N HIS A 122 0.37 1.65 14.57
CA HIS A 122 -0.60 2.67 14.17
C HIS A 122 -1.67 2.83 15.25
N PHE A 123 -1.90 4.08 15.66
CA PHE A 123 -2.84 4.43 16.72
C PHE A 123 -4.09 5.13 16.16
N ARG A 124 -5.15 5.18 16.97
CA ARG A 124 -6.47 5.70 16.58
C ARG A 124 -6.46 7.20 16.27
N ASP A 125 -5.51 7.96 16.81
CA ASP A 125 -5.28 9.37 16.47
C ASP A 125 -4.71 9.58 15.08
N GLY A 126 -4.34 8.50 14.37
CA GLY A 126 -3.72 8.56 13.04
C GLY A 126 -2.19 8.58 13.09
N THR A 127 -1.60 8.67 14.29
CA THR A 127 -0.15 8.65 14.44
C THR A 127 0.39 7.25 14.23
N THR A 128 1.52 7.19 13.53
CA THR A 128 2.25 5.94 13.28
C THR A 128 3.64 6.08 13.89
N ILE A 129 4.04 5.13 14.71
CA ILE A 129 5.41 5.05 15.24
C ILE A 129 6.14 3.96 14.48
N ARG A 130 7.36 4.27 14.02
CA ARG A 130 8.16 3.36 13.22
C ARG A 130 8.99 2.38 14.03
N ASN A 131 9.32 1.25 13.39
CA ASN A 131 10.33 0.28 13.83
C ASN A 131 10.14 -0.18 15.29
N THR A 132 8.90 -0.37 15.72
CA THR A 132 8.59 -0.80 17.09
C THR A 132 8.84 -2.29 17.30
N HIS A 133 8.73 -3.10 16.26
CA HIS A 133 8.93 -4.55 16.31
C HIS A 133 9.51 -5.07 15.00
N THR A 134 9.97 -6.33 15.00
CA THR A 134 10.60 -6.96 13.83
C THR A 134 9.59 -7.03 12.66
N PRO A 135 9.90 -6.43 11.51
CA PRO A 135 9.00 -6.44 10.36
C PRO A 135 8.99 -7.81 9.65
N ILE A 136 7.87 -8.12 8.98
CA ILE A 136 7.76 -9.29 8.09
C ILE A 136 8.07 -8.87 6.64
N LEU A 137 7.65 -7.65 6.26
CA LEU A 137 7.93 -7.02 4.99
C LEU A 137 9.09 -6.04 5.13
N SER A 138 10.05 -6.10 4.20
CA SER A 138 11.02 -5.03 4.03
C SER A 138 10.34 -3.73 3.60
N ARG A 139 11.03 -2.59 3.79
CA ARG A 139 10.52 -1.28 3.37
C ARG A 139 10.35 -1.20 1.84
N GLN A 140 11.27 -1.81 1.09
CA GLN A 140 11.23 -1.83 -0.36
C GLN A 140 10.01 -2.62 -0.88
N GLU A 141 9.77 -3.82 -0.34
CA GLU A 141 8.60 -4.64 -0.68
C GLU A 141 7.30 -3.92 -0.32
N ALA A 142 7.23 -3.31 0.86
CA ALA A 142 6.06 -2.56 1.31
C ALA A 142 5.76 -1.36 0.40
N ALA A 143 6.80 -0.61 0.01
CA ALA A 143 6.69 0.50 -0.92
C ALA A 143 6.22 0.03 -2.31
N GLN A 144 6.74 -1.11 -2.79
CA GLN A 144 6.29 -1.71 -4.05
C GLN A 144 4.80 -2.08 -3.99
N ILE A 145 4.34 -2.71 -2.90
CA ILE A 145 2.92 -3.02 -2.69
C ILE A 145 2.06 -1.75 -2.72
N ASP A 146 2.49 -0.69 -2.02
CA ASP A 146 1.74 0.56 -1.94
C ASP A 146 1.65 1.27 -3.30
N ARG A 147 2.76 1.34 -4.06
CA ARG A 147 2.75 1.83 -5.45
C ARG A 147 1.82 1.00 -6.33
N TRP A 148 1.86 -0.32 -6.20
CA TRP A 148 1.03 -1.19 -7.01
C TRP A 148 -0.46 -1.04 -6.71
N LEU A 149 -0.82 -0.95 -5.42
CA LEU A 149 -2.19 -0.72 -4.98
C LEU A 149 -2.73 0.64 -5.45
N LYS A 150 -1.87 1.66 -5.54
CA LYS A 150 -2.21 3.01 -6.05
C LYS A 150 -2.42 2.99 -7.57
N ARG A 151 -1.50 2.40 -8.34
CA ARG A 151 -1.58 2.33 -9.81
C ARG A 151 -2.75 1.48 -10.30
N ASN A 152 -3.03 0.36 -9.62
CA ASN A 152 -4.10 -0.55 -10.02
C ASN A 152 -5.51 -0.09 -9.64
N GLN A 153 -5.70 1.09 -9.05
CA GLN A 153 -7.04 1.59 -8.68
C GLN A 153 -7.95 1.78 -9.90
N GLY A 154 -7.38 2.24 -11.03
CA GLY A 154 -8.12 2.48 -12.28
C GLY A 154 -8.36 1.22 -13.12
N VAL A 155 -7.67 0.12 -12.83
CA VAL A 155 -7.80 -1.11 -13.61
C VAL A 155 -9.01 -1.91 -13.11
N ALA A 156 -9.79 -2.47 -14.03
CA ALA A 156 -10.98 -3.26 -13.68
C ALA A 156 -10.62 -4.40 -12.69
N ARG A 157 -11.32 -4.47 -11.54
CA ARG A 157 -11.02 -5.40 -10.43
C ARG A 157 -10.86 -6.87 -10.84
N ARG A 158 -11.61 -7.33 -11.84
CA ARG A 158 -11.58 -8.73 -12.32
C ARG A 158 -10.33 -9.07 -13.13
N SER A 159 -9.65 -8.06 -13.65
CA SER A 159 -8.50 -8.25 -14.54
C SER A 159 -7.25 -8.74 -13.79
N ALA A 160 -7.10 -8.42 -12.50
CA ALA A 160 -5.95 -8.81 -11.66
C ALA A 160 -5.83 -10.34 -11.45
N SER A 161 -6.86 -11.10 -11.83
CA SER A 161 -6.83 -12.57 -11.84
C SER A 161 -7.19 -13.14 -13.22
N ALA A 162 -7.14 -12.35 -14.29
CA ALA A 162 -7.44 -12.81 -15.64
C ALA A 162 -6.36 -13.76 -16.19
N PRO A 163 -6.68 -14.76 -17.01
CA PRO A 163 -5.68 -15.71 -17.48
C PRO A 163 -4.62 -15.12 -18.42
N ARG A 164 -4.82 -13.90 -18.93
CA ARG A 164 -4.01 -13.31 -20.02
C ARG A 164 -3.40 -11.97 -19.63
N SER A 165 -2.19 -11.74 -20.11
CA SER A 165 -1.35 -10.57 -19.82
C SER A 165 -2.00 -9.22 -20.15
N LEU A 166 -2.60 -9.10 -21.33
CA LEU A 166 -3.19 -7.83 -21.80
C LEU A 166 -4.59 -7.52 -21.24
N ALA A 167 -5.15 -8.43 -20.42
CA ALA A 167 -6.51 -8.30 -19.95
C ALA A 167 -6.69 -7.04 -19.07
N GLY A 168 -7.60 -6.16 -19.49
CA GLY A 168 -7.93 -4.94 -18.74
C GLY A 168 -7.01 -3.75 -18.98
N LEU A 169 -5.95 -3.89 -19.80
CA LEU A 169 -5.03 -2.80 -20.17
C LEU A 169 -5.36 -2.19 -21.54
N VAL A 170 -5.90 -3.01 -22.44
CA VAL A 170 -6.13 -2.62 -23.84
C VAL A 170 -7.45 -1.88 -24.00
N LEU A 171 -7.40 -0.72 -24.63
CA LEU A 171 -8.52 0.19 -24.91
C LEU A 171 -8.59 0.48 -26.41
N CYS A 172 -9.80 0.69 -26.91
CA CYS A 172 -10.01 1.15 -28.28
C CYS A 172 -9.72 2.65 -28.35
N GLN A 173 -8.85 3.12 -29.24
CA GLN A 173 -8.57 4.56 -29.39
C GLN A 173 -9.82 5.36 -29.81
N HIS A 174 -10.73 4.75 -30.56
CA HIS A 174 -11.94 5.42 -31.05
C HIS A 174 -13.04 5.55 -29.99
N CYS A 175 -13.43 4.45 -29.34
CA CYS A 175 -14.54 4.46 -28.36
C CYS A 175 -14.10 4.45 -26.89
N GLN A 176 -12.80 4.37 -26.62
CA GLN A 176 -12.20 4.34 -25.28
C GLN A 176 -12.67 3.18 -24.37
N GLN A 177 -13.39 2.19 -24.93
CA GLN A 177 -13.79 0.99 -24.19
C GLN A 177 -12.67 -0.04 -24.15
N THR A 178 -12.60 -0.79 -23.04
CA THR A 178 -11.65 -1.89 -22.88
C THR A 178 -11.96 -3.05 -23.83
N LEU A 179 -10.95 -3.51 -24.56
CA LEU A 179 -11.06 -4.68 -25.41
C LEU A 179 -11.16 -5.95 -24.55
N ARG A 180 -12.06 -6.85 -24.95
CA ARG A 180 -12.21 -8.15 -24.29
C ARG A 180 -11.32 -9.17 -24.95
N VAL A 181 -10.59 -9.95 -24.15
CA VAL A 181 -9.90 -11.14 -24.64
C VAL A 181 -10.96 -12.23 -24.85
N VAL A 182 -11.09 -12.70 -26.08
CA VAL A 182 -12.02 -13.75 -26.49
C VAL A 182 -11.20 -14.94 -26.94
N GLN A 183 -11.56 -16.13 -26.45
CA GLN A 183 -10.99 -17.39 -26.90
C GLN A 183 -12.02 -18.11 -27.75
N VAL A 184 -11.62 -18.57 -28.94
CA VAL A 184 -12.47 -19.37 -29.83
C VAL A 184 -11.81 -20.73 -30.04
N THR A 185 -12.59 -21.79 -29.88
CA THR A 185 -12.20 -23.17 -30.21
C THR A 185 -12.82 -23.54 -31.54
N GLN A 186 -12.01 -24.02 -32.49
CA GLN A 186 -12.55 -24.53 -33.74
C GLN A 186 -13.20 -25.91 -33.51
N ARG A 187 -14.38 -26.11 -34.08
CA ARG A 187 -15.10 -27.38 -33.93
C ARG A 187 -14.31 -28.50 -34.60
N GLY A 188 -13.94 -29.53 -33.84
CA GLY A 188 -13.19 -30.70 -34.33
C GLY A 188 -11.67 -30.58 -34.33
N LEU A 189 -11.11 -29.45 -33.89
CA LEU A 189 -9.66 -29.24 -33.75
C LEU A 189 -9.34 -28.77 -32.32
N GLU A 190 -8.19 -29.17 -31.77
CA GLU A 190 -7.73 -28.69 -30.46
C GLU A 190 -7.19 -27.24 -30.49
N GLN A 191 -7.06 -26.66 -31.68
CA GLN A 191 -6.52 -25.31 -31.85
C GLN A 191 -7.44 -24.25 -31.24
N ARG A 192 -6.84 -23.37 -30.44
CA ARG A 192 -7.49 -22.27 -29.72
C ARG A 192 -6.92 -20.96 -30.24
N TYR A 193 -7.79 -20.08 -30.72
CA TYR A 193 -7.41 -18.75 -31.17
C TYR A 193 -7.79 -17.70 -30.12
N LEU A 194 -6.91 -16.74 -29.91
CA LEU A 194 -7.11 -15.63 -28.98
C LEU A 194 -7.23 -14.33 -29.75
N TYR A 195 -8.28 -13.57 -29.46
CA TYR A 195 -8.52 -12.27 -30.08
C TYR A 195 -8.81 -11.20 -29.02
N LEU A 196 -8.36 -10.00 -29.29
CA LEU A 196 -8.80 -8.78 -28.61
C LEU A 196 -9.96 -8.19 -29.40
N ARG A 197 -11.15 -8.15 -28.81
CA ARG A 197 -12.37 -7.68 -29.49
C ARG A 197 -12.90 -6.40 -28.86
N CYS A 198 -13.10 -5.39 -29.69
CA CYS A 198 -13.87 -4.20 -29.34
C CYS A 198 -15.36 -4.47 -29.58
N GLN A 199 -16.20 -4.28 -28.55
CA GLN A 199 -17.65 -4.54 -28.67
C GLN A 199 -18.36 -3.43 -29.45
N THR A 200 -18.00 -2.16 -29.22
CA THR A 200 -18.65 -1.01 -29.87
C THR A 200 -18.25 -0.87 -31.33
N CYS A 201 -16.95 -0.90 -31.64
CA CYS A 201 -16.44 -0.70 -32.99
C CYS A 201 -16.42 -2.00 -33.82
N ARG A 202 -16.71 -3.15 -33.20
CA ARG A 202 -16.85 -4.47 -33.83
C ARG A 202 -15.64 -4.91 -34.68
N TYR A 203 -14.43 -4.48 -34.32
CA TYR A 203 -13.19 -5.02 -34.87
C TYR A 203 -12.53 -5.97 -33.87
N SER A 204 -11.63 -6.81 -34.38
CA SER A 204 -10.84 -7.73 -33.57
C SER A 204 -9.44 -7.87 -34.13
N HIS A 205 -8.47 -7.96 -33.23
CA HIS A 205 -7.06 -8.23 -33.55
C HIS A 205 -6.60 -9.51 -32.87
N THR A 206 -5.64 -10.20 -33.48
CA THR A 206 -5.02 -11.40 -32.89
C THR A 206 -4.28 -11.01 -31.62
N TYR A 207 -4.43 -11.81 -30.57
CA TYR A 207 -3.85 -11.50 -29.26
C TYR A 207 -2.33 -11.52 -29.30
N GLU A 208 -1.74 -12.52 -29.94
CA GLU A 208 -0.31 -12.72 -30.05
C GLU A 208 0.37 -11.55 -30.79
N THR A 209 -0.21 -11.11 -31.91
CA THR A 209 0.35 -10.00 -32.70
C THR A 209 0.38 -8.69 -31.91
N VAL A 210 -0.70 -8.40 -31.17
CA VAL A 210 -0.76 -7.22 -30.31
C VAL A 210 0.23 -7.34 -29.15
N LEU A 211 0.37 -8.53 -28.57
CA LEU A 211 1.30 -8.76 -27.46
C LEU A 211 2.76 -8.54 -27.90
N ASP A 212 3.14 -9.08 -29.06
CA ASP A 212 4.49 -8.90 -29.61
C ASP A 212 4.77 -7.42 -29.91
N GLN A 213 3.83 -6.72 -30.55
CA GLN A 213 3.95 -5.27 -30.78
C GLN A 213 4.09 -4.49 -29.46
N VAL A 214 3.33 -4.85 -28.43
CA VAL A 214 3.44 -4.22 -27.11
C VAL A 214 4.84 -4.45 -26.51
N ILE A 215 5.36 -5.67 -26.58
CA ILE A 215 6.70 -6.00 -26.07
C ILE A 215 7.77 -5.22 -26.84
N ASP A 216 7.68 -5.15 -28.16
CA ASP A 216 8.63 -4.43 -29.01
C ASP A 216 8.61 -2.91 -28.70
N SER A 217 7.42 -2.32 -28.58
CA SER A 217 7.26 -0.91 -28.18
C SER A 217 7.83 -0.65 -26.78
N ILE A 218 7.63 -1.55 -25.80
CA ILE A 218 8.25 -1.42 -24.47
C ILE A 218 9.78 -1.40 -24.59
N CYS A 219 10.36 -2.36 -25.33
CA CYS A 219 11.81 -2.49 -25.46
C CYS A 219 12.43 -1.25 -26.13
N GLN A 220 11.70 -0.56 -27.00
CA GLN A 220 12.18 0.64 -27.69
C GLN A 220 11.94 1.94 -26.91
N GLU A 221 10.75 2.13 -26.33
CA GLU A 221 10.34 3.38 -25.70
C GLU A 221 10.80 3.51 -24.24
N LEU A 222 10.78 2.42 -23.48
CA LEU A 222 11.08 2.45 -22.05
C LEU A 222 12.50 2.97 -21.75
N PRO A 223 13.58 2.44 -22.36
CA PRO A 223 14.93 2.95 -22.08
C PRO A 223 15.11 4.42 -22.49
N ARG A 224 14.46 4.87 -23.58
CA ARG A 224 14.50 6.29 -24.00
C ARG A 224 13.84 7.21 -22.97
N ARG A 225 12.69 6.80 -22.42
CA ARG A 225 11.98 7.56 -21.38
C ARG A 225 12.76 7.62 -20.07
N ILE A 226 13.45 6.53 -19.70
CA ILE A 226 14.31 6.50 -18.51
C ILE A 226 15.53 7.41 -18.69
N ALA A 227 16.18 7.38 -19.85
CA ALA A 227 17.34 8.23 -20.13
C ALA A 227 17.01 9.73 -20.19
N GLY A 228 15.82 10.09 -20.69
CA GLY A 228 15.37 11.49 -20.77
C GLY A 228 14.75 12.03 -19.47
N PHE A 229 14.72 11.26 -18.39
CA PHE A 229 14.05 11.67 -17.16
C PHE A 229 14.91 12.63 -16.33
N ASN A 230 14.36 13.82 -16.03
CA ASN A 230 15.00 14.76 -15.13
C ASN A 230 14.83 14.31 -13.67
N GLN A 231 15.92 13.86 -13.05
CA GLN A 231 15.94 13.43 -11.65
C GLN A 231 15.98 14.59 -10.64
N GLN A 232 16.30 15.82 -11.07
CA GLN A 232 16.52 16.96 -10.17
C GLN A 232 15.34 17.26 -9.22
N PRO A 233 14.06 17.26 -9.65
CA PRO A 233 12.95 17.52 -8.73
C PRO A 233 12.85 16.48 -7.61
N LEU A 234 13.20 15.21 -7.91
CA LEU A 234 13.18 14.13 -6.93
C LEU A 234 14.34 14.26 -5.93
N GLU A 235 15.54 14.58 -6.43
CA GLU A 235 16.71 14.83 -5.57
C GLU A 235 16.48 16.03 -4.63
N ASN A 236 15.86 17.10 -5.14
CA ASN A 236 15.49 18.25 -4.31
C ASN A 236 14.47 17.88 -3.22
N LEU A 237 13.46 17.07 -3.56
CA LEU A 237 12.48 16.59 -2.59
C LEU A 237 13.15 15.69 -1.54
N ARG A 238 14.01 14.75 -1.96
CA ARG A 238 14.78 13.88 -1.08
C ARG A 238 15.60 14.68 -0.10
N THR A 239 16.41 15.62 -0.60
CA THR A 239 17.27 16.49 0.22
C THR A 239 16.46 17.30 1.23
N SER A 240 15.31 17.84 0.82
CA SER A 240 14.40 18.59 1.71
C SER A 240 13.85 17.71 2.84
N VAL A 241 13.43 16.48 2.53
CA VAL A 241 12.91 15.55 3.54
C VAL A 241 14.03 15.07 4.47
N GLU A 242 15.22 14.76 3.95
CA GLU A 242 16.40 14.40 4.75
C GLU A 242 16.81 15.52 5.71
N ALA A 243 16.78 16.78 5.26
CA ALA A 243 17.02 17.94 6.12
C ALA A 243 15.96 18.06 7.23
N GLY A 244 14.68 17.83 6.91
CA GLY A 244 13.59 17.80 7.89
C GLY A 244 13.77 16.71 8.95
N LEU A 245 14.21 15.52 8.54
CA LEU A 245 14.52 14.42 9.46
C LEU A 245 15.67 14.80 10.42
N GLY A 246 16.74 15.42 9.90
CA GLY A 246 17.84 15.91 10.72
C GLY A 246 17.40 16.97 11.74
N GLN A 247 16.45 17.85 11.38
CA GLN A 247 15.87 18.81 12.33
C GLN A 247 15.08 18.10 13.45
N ILE A 248 14.31 17.05 13.12
CA ILE A 248 13.59 16.28 14.14
C ILE A 248 14.56 15.61 15.11
N GLU A 249 15.65 15.01 14.62
CA GLU A 249 16.68 14.39 15.45
C GLU A 249 17.33 15.40 16.41
N LEU A 250 17.63 16.61 15.92
CA LEU A 250 18.16 17.70 16.72
C LEU A 250 17.17 18.21 17.78
N ILE A 251 15.87 18.25 17.46
CA ILE A 251 14.85 18.60 18.46
C ILE A 251 14.73 17.49 19.52
N LEU A 252 14.80 16.22 19.13
CA LEU A 252 14.77 15.09 20.06
C LEU A 252 15.97 15.10 21.01
N SER A 253 17.17 15.44 20.54
CA SER A 253 18.35 15.58 21.42
C SER A 253 18.16 16.70 22.44
N LYS A 254 17.68 17.87 22.00
CA LYS A 254 17.38 19.01 22.90
C LYS A 254 16.31 18.68 23.93
N ILE A 255 15.28 17.91 23.57
CA ILE A 255 14.26 17.47 24.54
C ILE A 255 14.88 16.61 25.63
N ASN A 256 15.79 15.71 25.28
CA ASN A 256 16.46 14.86 26.27
C ASN A 256 17.36 15.69 27.19
N GLU A 257 18.04 16.72 26.68
CA GLU A 257 18.83 17.67 27.49
C GLU A 257 17.93 18.45 28.46
N LEU A 258 16.84 19.05 27.97
CA LEU A 258 15.91 19.83 28.79
C LEU A 258 15.21 18.99 29.88
N GLU A 259 14.95 17.72 29.61
CA GLU A 259 14.41 16.78 30.60
C GLU A 259 15.47 16.41 31.65
N ALA A 260 16.72 16.17 31.23
CA ALA A 260 17.83 15.89 32.14
C ALA A 260 18.16 17.07 33.07
N ASP A 261 18.03 18.30 32.56
CA ASP A 261 18.22 19.54 33.33
C ASP A 261 17.01 19.86 34.25
N GLY A 262 15.94 19.07 34.18
CA GLY A 262 14.71 19.27 34.96
C GLY A 262 13.88 20.49 34.55
N ILE A 263 14.19 21.10 33.38
CA ILE A 263 13.46 22.24 32.83
C ILE A 263 12.12 21.78 32.24
N LEU A 264 12.10 20.59 31.62
CA LEU A 264 10.92 19.99 31.02
C LEU A 264 10.41 18.82 31.86
N ASP A 265 9.11 18.77 32.14
CA ASP A 265 8.51 17.65 32.85
C ASP A 265 8.42 16.40 31.96
N GLU A 266 8.51 15.22 32.58
CA GLU A 266 8.52 13.91 31.90
C GLU A 266 7.30 13.73 30.98
N ILE A 267 6.11 14.15 31.43
CA ILE A 267 4.87 13.95 30.67
C ILE A 267 4.87 14.81 29.41
N THR A 268 5.23 16.09 29.52
CA THR A 268 5.35 17.00 28.37
C THR A 268 6.45 16.55 27.41
N ALA A 269 7.60 16.12 27.94
CA ALA A 269 8.69 15.56 27.14
C ALA A 269 8.23 14.32 26.34
N GLN A 270 7.56 13.37 26.99
CA GLN A 270 6.99 12.18 26.34
C GLN A 270 5.95 12.52 25.27
N GLN A 271 5.06 13.47 25.54
CA GLN A 271 4.06 13.93 24.55
C GLN A 271 4.74 14.54 23.33
N ARG A 272 5.77 15.38 23.52
CA ARG A 272 6.49 16.00 22.42
C ARG A 272 7.28 14.96 21.61
N ARG A 273 7.95 14.01 22.27
CA ARG A 273 8.63 12.88 21.59
C ARG A 273 7.66 12.08 20.73
N TYR A 274 6.48 11.74 21.25
CA TYR A 274 5.46 11.01 20.49
C TYR A 274 5.00 11.75 19.23
N GLN A 275 4.80 13.07 19.31
CA GLN A 275 4.45 13.89 18.14
C GLN A 275 5.56 13.86 17.08
N LEU A 276 6.80 14.10 17.50
CA LEU A 276 7.97 14.10 16.62
C LEU A 276 8.21 12.74 15.97
N GLN A 277 8.00 11.63 16.69
CA GLN A 277 8.04 10.29 16.12
C GLN A 277 6.98 10.09 15.02
N GLY A 278 5.78 10.65 15.22
CA GLY A 278 4.73 10.67 14.22
C GLY A 278 5.10 11.46 12.97
N GLU A 279 5.66 12.66 13.15
CA GLU A 279 6.16 13.51 12.06
C GLU A 279 7.30 12.82 11.29
N ASN A 280 8.25 12.23 12.00
CA ASN A 280 9.34 11.43 11.43
C ASN A 280 8.79 10.27 10.57
N ALA A 281 7.82 9.53 11.10
CA ALA A 281 7.18 8.45 10.36
C ALA A 281 6.49 8.91 9.06
N GLN A 282 5.91 10.12 9.05
CA GLN A 282 5.29 10.71 7.87
C GLN A 282 6.34 11.13 6.84
N MET A 283 7.42 11.78 7.27
CA MET A 283 8.54 12.17 6.40
C MET A 283 9.21 10.96 5.76
N LEU A 284 9.54 9.93 6.55
CA LEU A 284 10.13 8.70 6.02
C LEU A 284 9.20 7.98 5.02
N LYS A 285 7.88 8.06 5.23
CA LYS A 285 6.90 7.52 4.27
C LYS A 285 6.93 8.27 2.94
N GLN A 286 7.28 9.56 2.92
CA GLN A 286 7.45 10.31 1.66
C GLN A 286 8.68 9.80 0.91
N LEU A 287 9.79 9.55 1.59
CA LEU A 287 10.98 8.95 0.98
C LEU A 287 10.69 7.55 0.39
N GLU A 288 9.92 6.72 1.09
CA GLU A 288 9.57 5.38 0.58
C GLU A 288 8.65 5.40 -0.66
N GLN A 289 7.94 6.49 -0.90
CA GLN A 289 7.12 6.65 -2.11
C GLN A 289 7.96 7.02 -3.33
N LEU A 290 9.19 7.46 -3.13
CA LEU A 290 10.14 7.74 -4.20
C LEU A 290 10.53 6.45 -4.95
N PRO A 291 11.09 6.61 -6.15
CA PRO A 291 11.81 5.54 -6.82
C PRO A 291 12.66 4.64 -5.96
N PRO A 292 12.80 3.36 -6.36
CA PRO A 292 14.06 2.70 -6.09
C PRO A 292 15.20 3.42 -6.84
N GLU A 293 16.40 3.45 -6.27
CA GLU A 293 17.58 4.04 -6.91
C GLU A 293 17.99 3.26 -8.18
N ASN A 294 17.67 1.96 -8.25
CA ASN A 294 18.04 1.03 -9.32
C ASN A 294 17.15 1.09 -10.57
N LEU A 295 16.47 2.21 -10.84
CA LEU A 295 15.59 2.33 -12.01
C LEU A 295 16.30 2.05 -13.33
N ALA A 296 17.56 2.47 -13.46
CA ALA A 296 18.33 2.27 -14.68
C ALA A 296 18.55 0.78 -14.96
N GLU A 297 18.86 -0.01 -13.92
CA GLU A 297 19.05 -1.46 -14.02
C GLU A 297 17.75 -2.17 -14.37
N ILE A 298 16.64 -1.79 -13.72
CA ILE A 298 15.30 -2.31 -14.02
C ILE A 298 14.93 -1.97 -15.48
N GLY A 299 15.20 -0.75 -15.92
CA GLY A 299 14.99 -0.31 -17.29
C GLY A 299 15.75 -1.15 -18.31
N GLN A 300 17.02 -1.47 -18.04
CA GLN A 300 17.83 -2.31 -18.91
C GLN A 300 17.28 -3.74 -19.00
N ALA A 301 16.93 -4.36 -17.87
CA ALA A 301 16.37 -5.72 -17.85
C ALA A 301 15.06 -5.81 -18.64
N LEU A 302 14.19 -4.81 -18.52
CA LEU A 302 12.90 -4.75 -19.21
C LEU A 302 13.00 -4.42 -20.70
N SER A 303 14.17 -4.00 -21.18
CA SER A 303 14.43 -3.68 -22.59
C SER A 303 14.76 -4.92 -23.44
N ILE A 304 14.78 -6.11 -22.83
CA ILE A 304 15.18 -7.36 -23.48
C ILE A 304 13.92 -8.16 -23.82
N ALA A 305 13.60 -8.33 -25.10
CA ALA A 305 12.41 -9.07 -25.52
C ALA A 305 12.33 -10.54 -25.01
N PRO A 306 13.43 -11.33 -24.99
CA PRO A 306 13.44 -12.67 -24.39
C PRO A 306 12.92 -12.72 -22.95
N PHE A 307 13.24 -11.72 -22.12
CA PHE A 307 12.76 -11.65 -20.73
C PHE A 307 11.23 -11.75 -20.67
N TRP A 308 10.51 -11.04 -21.55
CA TRP A 308 9.05 -11.05 -21.58
C TRP A 308 8.45 -12.36 -22.08
N LYS A 309 9.21 -13.16 -22.83
CA LYS A 309 8.77 -14.45 -23.38
C LYS A 309 8.95 -15.59 -22.37
N ASP A 310 9.95 -15.49 -21.50
CA ASP A 310 10.24 -16.50 -20.47
C ASP A 310 9.30 -16.41 -19.25
N LEU A 311 8.68 -15.24 -19.02
CA LEU A 311 7.72 -15.04 -17.94
C LEU A 311 6.41 -15.80 -18.17
N SER A 312 5.85 -16.34 -17.09
CA SER A 312 4.49 -16.86 -17.12
C SER A 312 3.48 -15.73 -17.41
N GLU A 313 2.29 -16.08 -17.92
CA GLU A 313 1.21 -15.10 -18.17
C GLU A 313 0.85 -14.29 -16.91
N ALA A 314 0.96 -14.89 -15.72
CA ALA A 314 0.65 -14.22 -14.48
C ALA A 314 1.71 -13.18 -14.10
N GLU A 315 2.99 -13.52 -14.26
CA GLU A 315 4.14 -12.63 -14.01
C GLU A 315 4.20 -11.53 -15.06
N ARG A 316 4.14 -11.87 -16.34
CA ARG A 316 4.14 -10.89 -17.43
C ARG A 316 3.03 -9.86 -17.24
N ARG A 317 1.82 -10.30 -16.90
CA ARG A 317 0.72 -9.39 -16.55
C ARG A 317 1.06 -8.47 -15.38
N ALA A 318 1.69 -9.01 -14.33
CA ALA A 318 2.06 -8.24 -13.15
C ALA A 318 3.04 -7.12 -13.53
N TYR A 319 4.09 -7.46 -14.27
CA TYR A 319 5.06 -6.50 -14.80
C TYR A 319 4.42 -5.47 -15.74
N LEU A 320 3.61 -5.88 -16.72
CA LEU A 320 2.96 -4.94 -17.64
C LEU A 320 2.12 -3.88 -16.88
N ARG A 321 1.42 -4.28 -15.81
CA ARG A 321 0.62 -3.36 -14.99
C ARG A 321 1.42 -2.43 -14.10
N GLU A 322 2.67 -2.77 -13.84
CA GLU A 322 3.55 -1.92 -13.06
C GLU A 322 3.98 -0.68 -13.85
N PHE A 323 4.21 -0.84 -15.17
CA PHE A 323 4.76 0.19 -16.04
C PHE A 323 3.74 0.83 -16.99
N ILE A 324 2.72 0.07 -17.41
CA ILE A 324 1.76 0.51 -18.43
C ILE A 324 0.44 0.91 -17.76
N GLN A 325 0.02 2.13 -18.03
CA GLN A 325 -1.28 2.63 -17.60
C GLN A 325 -2.40 2.09 -18.49
N LYS A 326 -2.22 2.21 -19.81
CA LYS A 326 -3.19 1.77 -20.82
C LYS A 326 -2.51 1.55 -22.17
N ILE A 327 -3.09 0.67 -22.98
CA ILE A 327 -2.64 0.36 -24.33
C ILE A 327 -3.78 0.74 -25.28
N GLY A 328 -3.59 1.75 -26.12
CA GLY A 328 -4.53 2.15 -27.16
C GLY A 328 -4.35 1.32 -28.42
N ILE A 329 -5.44 0.87 -29.03
CA ILE A 329 -5.44 0.18 -30.33
C ILE A 329 -6.47 0.80 -31.26
N ASN A 330 -6.09 1.09 -32.51
CA ASN A 330 -7.00 1.51 -33.58
C ASN A 330 -7.53 0.32 -34.40
N ARG A 331 -8.31 0.62 -35.44
CA ARG A 331 -8.93 -0.41 -36.28
C ARG A 331 -7.91 -1.09 -37.18
N GLU A 332 -6.85 -0.38 -37.53
CA GLU A 332 -5.74 -0.79 -38.38
C GLU A 332 -4.77 -1.73 -37.64
N GLY A 333 -4.81 -1.74 -36.30
CA GLY A 333 -3.98 -2.61 -35.46
C GLY A 333 -2.70 -1.95 -34.98
N GLU A 334 -2.58 -0.63 -35.09
CA GLU A 334 -1.50 0.13 -34.49
C GLU A 334 -1.70 0.26 -32.99
N VAL A 335 -0.60 0.14 -32.26
CA VAL A 335 -0.56 0.12 -30.79
C VAL A 335 0.10 1.41 -30.30
N GLU A 336 -0.57 2.10 -29.39
CA GLU A 336 -0.02 3.24 -28.66
C GLU A 336 0.05 2.90 -27.17
N ILE A 337 1.24 2.95 -26.58
CA ILE A 337 1.43 2.65 -25.17
C ILE A 337 1.46 3.95 -24.36
N HIS A 338 0.55 4.06 -23.41
CA HIS A 338 0.64 5.08 -22.38
C HIS A 338 1.27 4.47 -21.14
N PHE A 339 2.55 4.75 -20.97
CA PHE A 339 3.25 4.50 -19.71
C PHE A 339 2.69 5.41 -18.63
N PHE A 340 2.79 4.99 -17.37
CA PHE A 340 2.58 5.95 -16.29
C PHE A 340 3.58 7.09 -16.48
N LEU A 341 3.11 8.33 -16.69
CA LEU A 341 3.95 9.56 -16.69
C LEU A 341 4.84 9.64 -15.43
N LEU A 342 4.40 8.93 -14.40
CA LEU A 342 5.07 8.64 -13.16
C LEU A 342 5.43 7.14 -13.16
N ILE A 343 6.45 6.72 -13.91
CA ILE A 343 7.06 5.38 -13.73
C ILE A 343 7.45 5.18 -12.23
N ILE A 344 7.39 6.26 -11.43
CA ILE A 344 8.04 6.34 -10.15
C ILE A 344 7.40 7.22 -9.05
N ILE A 345 6.07 7.24 -8.90
CA ILE A 345 5.40 7.60 -7.62
C ILE A 345 4.27 6.61 -7.33
#